data_AF-A0A7W3V110-F1
#
_entry.id   AF-A0A7W3V110-F1
#
_cell.length_a   1.000
_cell.length_b   1.000
_cell.length_c   1.000
_cell.angle_alpha   90.00
_cell.angle_beta   90.00
_cell.angle_gamma   90.00
#
_symmetry.space_group_name_H-M   'P 1'
#
loop_
_entity.id
_entity.type
_entity.pdbx_description
1 polymer ?
#
loop_
_entity_poly.entity_id
_entity_poly.type
_entity_poly.pdbx_seq_one_letter_code
_entity_poly.pdbx_strand_id
1 'polypeptide(L)'
;MRADLKAGTGPVSFSAQYRWYDGFDAIHHAWLGWQFTPDTALKAGIQQVPFGLLPTASQSFWFGSGYYLGLEDDYDPGLVLSRQHGSTQWHLGWFSGDEYGDARRYRRYSFDIAATDALPYRERDRVHARIEHRGGDTGSQWLLGASGLVGRLQDIHSRQHHRQYAAAVHAQWQHGPWTTQLQWARYRHDVPGQRIALSAFQAPFEVAAHADVPTANLAYDFGAVGRLEQLTCYNNLSMTRPLGSQPGLRNSWQNVTGCSLHKGPMVTYVDWIAGNNMWFAGGPGIGIDDGSPSRWHSRLNVNIGFYF
;
A
#
# COMPACT_ATOMS: atom_id res chain seq x y z
N MET A 1 -7.52 -17.95 3.07
CA MET A 1 -7.78 -18.59 1.75
C MET A 1 -8.11 -17.49 0.75
N ARG A 2 -7.82 -17.69 -0.55
CA ARG A 2 -8.27 -16.78 -1.61
C ARG A 2 -8.79 -17.56 -2.81
N ALA A 3 -9.72 -16.97 -3.55
CA ALA A 3 -10.21 -17.47 -4.82
C ALA A 3 -10.03 -16.38 -5.88
N ASP A 4 -9.49 -16.79 -7.02
CA ASP A 4 -9.12 -15.93 -8.13
C ASP A 4 -9.91 -16.33 -9.38
N LEU A 5 -10.49 -15.35 -10.07
CA LEU A 5 -11.15 -15.53 -11.37
C LEU A 5 -10.58 -14.50 -12.34
N LYS A 6 -10.05 -14.97 -13.47
CA LYS A 6 -9.57 -14.13 -14.56
C LYS A 6 -10.07 -14.66 -15.89
N ALA A 7 -10.64 -13.77 -16.71
CA ALA A 7 -11.16 -14.11 -18.03
C ALA A 7 -10.98 -12.93 -18.99
N GLY A 8 -11.06 -13.19 -20.29
CA GLY A 8 -11.02 -12.13 -21.30
C GLY A 8 -11.44 -12.63 -22.68
N THR A 9 -11.98 -11.73 -23.49
CA THR A 9 -12.36 -11.97 -24.88
C THR A 9 -12.20 -10.68 -25.68
N GLY A 10 -11.45 -10.74 -26.79
CA GLY A 10 -11.13 -9.58 -27.61
C GLY A 10 -10.53 -8.43 -26.76
N PRO A 11 -11.08 -7.20 -26.83
CA PRO A 11 -10.57 -6.06 -26.06
C PRO A 11 -11.03 -6.05 -24.60
N VAL A 12 -11.90 -6.98 -24.18
CA VAL A 12 -12.49 -6.97 -22.83
C VAL A 12 -11.81 -8.01 -21.96
N SER A 13 -11.50 -7.63 -20.72
CA SER A 13 -10.98 -8.53 -19.70
C SER A 13 -11.70 -8.33 -18.36
N PHE A 14 -11.63 -9.33 -17.50
CA PHE A 14 -12.18 -9.30 -16.16
C PHE A 14 -11.21 -9.99 -15.20
N SER A 15 -11.11 -9.45 -13.99
CA SER A 15 -10.40 -10.08 -12.88
C SER A 15 -11.16 -9.83 -11.59
N ALA A 16 -11.32 -10.88 -10.78
CA ALA A 16 -11.81 -10.77 -9.42
C ALA A 16 -11.03 -11.69 -8.48
N GLN A 17 -10.83 -11.22 -7.26
CA GLN A 17 -10.27 -12.02 -6.18
C GLN A 17 -11.06 -11.76 -4.90
N TYR A 18 -11.46 -12.84 -4.23
CA TYR A 18 -12.10 -12.82 -2.93
C TYR A 18 -11.24 -13.54 -1.90
N ARG A 19 -11.20 -13.04 -0.67
CA ARG A 19 -10.35 -13.56 0.40
C ARG A 19 -11.18 -13.88 1.64
N TRP A 20 -10.83 -14.99 2.27
CA TRP A 20 -11.34 -15.42 3.57
C TRP A 20 -10.21 -15.43 4.59
N TYR A 21 -10.43 -14.74 5.69
CA TYR A 21 -9.56 -14.63 6.85
C TYR A 21 -10.21 -15.32 8.04
N ASP A 22 -9.46 -15.43 9.13
CA ASP A 22 -10.07 -15.77 10.42
C ASP A 22 -10.95 -14.60 10.89
N GLY A 23 -12.24 -14.87 11.14
CA GLY A 23 -13.21 -13.89 11.63
C GLY A 23 -13.84 -12.94 10.60
N PHE A 24 -13.34 -12.86 9.35
CA PHE A 24 -13.99 -12.07 8.30
C PHE A 24 -13.58 -12.48 6.88
N ASP A 25 -14.29 -11.94 5.90
CA ASP A 25 -14.04 -12.09 4.49
C ASP A 25 -14.11 -10.72 3.78
N ALA A 26 -13.40 -10.60 2.67
CA ALA A 26 -13.31 -9.35 1.93
C ALA A 26 -13.05 -9.58 0.44
N ILE A 27 -13.59 -8.68 -0.38
CA ILE A 27 -13.12 -8.48 -1.74
C ILE A 27 -11.71 -7.89 -1.71
N HIS A 28 -10.83 -8.41 -2.57
CA HIS A 28 -9.53 -7.80 -2.82
C HIS A 28 -9.57 -6.94 -4.07
N HIS A 29 -10.12 -7.49 -5.17
CA HIS A 29 -10.37 -6.71 -6.38
C HIS A 29 -11.52 -7.34 -7.16
N ALA A 30 -12.23 -6.53 -7.94
CA ALA A 30 -13.16 -6.99 -8.97
C ALA A 30 -13.34 -5.87 -10.01
N TRP A 31 -12.82 -6.06 -11.22
CA TRP A 31 -12.85 -5.04 -12.25
C TRP A 31 -13.05 -5.62 -13.65
N LEU A 32 -13.63 -4.80 -14.52
CA LEU A 32 -13.71 -4.99 -15.97
C LEU A 32 -12.70 -4.09 -16.66
N GLY A 33 -11.94 -4.63 -17.59
CA GLY A 33 -10.94 -3.92 -18.38
C GLY A 33 -11.37 -3.83 -19.85
N TRP A 34 -11.15 -2.68 -20.47
CA TRP A 34 -11.31 -2.45 -21.90
C TRP A 34 -9.98 -1.93 -22.49
N GLN A 35 -9.41 -2.69 -23.42
CA GLN A 35 -8.24 -2.29 -24.21
C GLN A 35 -8.69 -1.49 -25.45
N PHE A 36 -8.54 -0.16 -25.44
CA PHE A 36 -8.94 0.70 -26.55
C PHE A 36 -7.96 0.62 -27.74
N THR A 37 -6.67 0.57 -27.41
CA THR A 37 -5.54 0.41 -28.36
C THR A 37 -4.51 -0.51 -27.71
N PRO A 38 -3.49 -1.03 -28.40
CA PRO A 38 -2.44 -1.84 -27.76
C PRO A 38 -1.78 -1.16 -26.55
N ASP A 39 -1.74 0.17 -26.54
CA ASP A 39 -1.06 0.96 -25.52
C ASP A 39 -1.99 1.68 -24.54
N THR A 40 -3.32 1.58 -24.69
CA THR A 40 -4.28 2.32 -23.85
C THR A 40 -5.42 1.42 -23.40
N ALA A 41 -5.61 1.35 -22.09
CA ALA A 41 -6.65 0.54 -21.45
C ALA A 41 -7.38 1.34 -20.36
N LEU A 42 -8.66 1.07 -20.21
CA LEU A 42 -9.49 1.53 -19.09
C LEU A 42 -9.86 0.33 -18.23
N LYS A 43 -9.81 0.50 -16.91
CA LYS A 43 -10.37 -0.46 -15.96
C LYS A 43 -11.43 0.22 -15.10
N ALA A 44 -12.53 -0.48 -14.85
CA ALA A 44 -13.65 -0.04 -14.04
C ALA A 44 -14.02 -1.10 -13.00
N GLY A 45 -14.18 -0.69 -11.74
CA GLY A 45 -14.52 -1.58 -10.61
C GLY A 45 -13.60 -1.35 -9.41
N ILE A 46 -13.57 -2.32 -8.50
CA ILE A 46 -12.68 -2.33 -7.34
C ILE A 46 -11.30 -2.78 -7.81
N GLN A 47 -10.33 -1.88 -7.78
CA GLN A 47 -9.03 -2.07 -8.43
C GLN A 47 -7.92 -1.29 -7.75
N GLN A 48 -6.67 -1.71 -7.99
CA GLN A 48 -5.51 -1.09 -7.38
C GLN A 48 -5.44 0.42 -7.68
N VAL A 49 -5.29 1.21 -6.63
CA VAL A 49 -5.09 2.66 -6.68
C VAL A 49 -3.65 2.94 -7.15
N PRO A 50 -3.44 3.70 -8.25
CA PRO A 50 -2.11 3.93 -8.78
C PRO A 50 -1.38 5.04 -8.00
N PHE A 51 -0.72 4.69 -6.90
CA PHE A 51 0.11 5.60 -6.10
C PHE A 51 1.46 4.97 -5.75
N GLY A 52 2.52 5.77 -5.74
CA GLY A 52 3.88 5.32 -5.43
C GLY A 52 4.44 4.23 -6.35
N LEU A 53 5.39 3.45 -5.84
CA LEU A 53 5.94 2.25 -6.47
C LEU A 53 4.92 1.11 -6.37
N LEU A 54 4.48 0.60 -7.52
CA LEU A 54 3.45 -0.45 -7.57
C LEU A 54 4.06 -1.85 -7.65
N PRO A 55 3.43 -2.87 -7.03
CA PRO A 55 2.23 -2.76 -6.19
C PRO A 55 2.53 -2.20 -4.79
N THR A 56 3.78 -2.33 -4.33
CA THR A 56 4.26 -1.89 -3.01
C THR A 56 5.73 -1.50 -3.06
N ALA A 57 6.15 -0.61 -2.17
CA ALA A 57 7.55 -0.35 -1.87
C ALA A 57 8.03 -1.27 -0.74
N SER A 58 8.02 -2.59 -0.97
CA SER A 58 8.53 -3.59 -0.02
C SER A 58 8.84 -4.93 -0.71
N GLN A 59 9.58 -5.78 -0.01
CA GLN A 59 9.93 -7.16 -0.40
C GLN A 59 9.45 -8.20 0.63
N SER A 60 8.91 -7.74 1.76
CA SER A 60 8.51 -8.56 2.91
C SER A 60 7.00 -8.79 2.97
N PHE A 61 6.57 -9.77 3.78
CA PHE A 61 5.15 -10.00 4.05
C PHE A 61 4.51 -8.90 4.90
N TRP A 62 5.31 -8.22 5.73
CA TRP A 62 4.86 -7.12 6.60
C TRP A 62 4.89 -5.74 5.95
N PHE A 63 5.33 -5.64 4.69
CA PHE A 63 5.39 -4.38 3.94
C PHE A 63 6.15 -3.26 4.69
N GLY A 64 5.91 -2.00 4.31
CA GLY A 64 6.35 -0.80 5.03
C GLY A 64 5.18 -0.05 5.65
N SER A 65 5.47 1.06 6.35
CA SER A 65 4.45 1.94 6.92
C SER A 65 3.51 2.56 5.90
N GLY A 66 3.97 2.77 4.65
CA GLY A 66 3.13 3.27 3.55
C GLY A 66 1.92 2.39 3.25
N TYR A 67 2.09 1.06 3.33
CA TYR A 67 0.99 0.10 3.19
C TYR A 67 -0.09 0.29 4.25
N TYR A 68 0.31 0.43 5.52
CA TYR A 68 -0.62 0.67 6.63
C TYR A 68 -1.27 2.06 6.63
N LEU A 69 -0.77 2.97 5.80
CA LEU A 69 -1.28 4.32 5.61
C LEU A 69 -2.20 4.43 4.38
N GLY A 70 -2.53 3.31 3.72
CA GLY A 70 -3.36 3.31 2.50
C GLY A 70 -2.66 3.88 1.27
N LEU A 71 -1.33 4.00 1.29
CA LEU A 71 -0.56 4.56 0.16
C LEU A 71 -0.08 3.49 -0.81
N GLU A 72 -0.12 2.21 -0.41
CA GLU A 72 0.42 1.07 -1.16
C GLU A 72 -0.55 -0.11 -1.05
N ASP A 73 -0.62 -0.97 -2.07
CA ASP A 73 -1.54 -2.12 -2.17
C ASP A 73 -3.00 -1.84 -1.75
N ASP A 74 -3.52 -0.69 -2.17
CA ASP A 74 -4.87 -0.20 -1.88
C ASP A 74 -5.81 -0.40 -3.09
N TYR A 75 -7.09 -0.79 -2.89
CA TYR A 75 -7.97 -1.26 -3.96
C TYR A 75 -9.36 -0.66 -3.93
N ASP A 76 -9.57 0.48 -4.55
CA ASP A 76 -10.84 1.19 -4.48
C ASP A 76 -11.78 1.02 -5.70
N PRO A 77 -13.09 1.27 -5.53
CA PRO A 77 -14.07 1.38 -6.60
C PRO A 77 -13.86 2.66 -7.41
N GLY A 78 -13.43 2.49 -8.65
CA GLY A 78 -13.12 3.60 -9.53
C GLY A 78 -12.93 3.26 -10.99
N LEU A 79 -12.47 4.26 -11.74
CA LEU A 79 -12.07 4.19 -13.14
C LEU A 79 -10.58 4.53 -13.24
N VAL A 80 -9.79 3.70 -13.93
CA VAL A 80 -8.36 3.95 -14.16
C VAL A 80 -8.06 3.83 -15.64
N LEU A 81 -7.64 4.93 -16.25
CA LEU A 81 -7.07 4.96 -17.59
C LEU A 81 -5.56 4.78 -17.48
N SER A 82 -5.04 3.74 -18.11
CA SER A 82 -3.60 3.49 -18.23
C SER A 82 -3.14 3.67 -19.68
N ARG A 83 -1.99 4.31 -19.87
CA ARG A 83 -1.36 4.45 -21.19
C ARG A 83 0.13 4.17 -21.13
N GLN A 84 0.61 3.29 -22.00
CA GLN A 84 2.03 3.09 -22.26
C GLN A 84 2.47 3.99 -23.44
N HIS A 85 3.65 4.60 -23.34
CA HIS A 85 4.26 5.31 -24.45
C HIS A 85 5.79 5.15 -24.39
N GLY A 86 6.34 4.37 -25.31
CA GLY A 86 7.74 3.94 -25.24
C GLY A 86 8.01 3.22 -23.92
N SER A 87 8.94 3.74 -23.12
CA SER A 87 9.27 3.22 -21.79
C SER A 87 8.53 3.90 -20.64
N THR A 88 7.52 4.74 -20.92
CA THR A 88 6.79 5.50 -19.89
C THR A 88 5.36 4.99 -19.73
N GLN A 89 5.00 4.65 -18.50
CA GLN A 89 3.65 4.23 -18.09
C GLN A 89 2.96 5.40 -17.39
N TRP A 90 1.74 5.72 -17.83
CA TRP A 90 0.86 6.71 -17.23
C TRP A 90 -0.39 6.06 -16.66
N HIS A 91 -0.87 6.57 -15.53
CA HIS A 91 -2.18 6.27 -14.97
C HIS A 91 -2.89 7.56 -14.60
N LEU A 92 -4.17 7.62 -14.92
CA LEU A 92 -5.11 8.61 -14.42
C LEU A 92 -6.33 7.87 -13.86
N GLY A 93 -6.59 8.02 -12.57
CA GLY A 93 -7.64 7.32 -11.84
C GLY A 93 -8.61 8.27 -11.16
N TRP A 94 -9.89 7.89 -11.11
CA TRP A 94 -10.89 8.47 -10.22
C TRP A 94 -11.51 7.36 -9.36
N PHE A 95 -11.65 7.60 -8.07
CA PHE A 95 -12.18 6.65 -7.09
C PHE A 95 -13.24 7.31 -6.21
N SER A 96 -14.32 6.58 -5.96
CA SER A 96 -15.51 7.13 -5.27
C SER A 96 -15.39 7.17 -3.74
N GLY A 97 -14.46 6.41 -3.17
CA GLY A 97 -14.25 6.15 -1.73
C GLY A 97 -13.79 4.70 -1.55
N ASP A 98 -13.84 4.19 -0.31
CA ASP A 98 -13.49 2.81 0.06
C ASP A 98 -14.36 1.75 -0.63
N GLU A 99 -13.89 0.49 -0.67
CA GLU A 99 -14.56 -0.64 -1.36
C GLU A 99 -16.01 -0.90 -1.00
N TYR A 100 -16.39 -0.56 0.22
CA TYR A 100 -17.75 -0.83 0.72
C TYR A 100 -18.58 0.44 0.84
N GLY A 101 -17.98 1.61 0.62
CA GLY A 101 -18.61 2.92 0.79
C GLY A 101 -19.04 3.24 2.22
N ASP A 102 -18.56 2.46 3.20
CA ASP A 102 -18.91 2.53 4.61
C ASP A 102 -17.64 2.49 5.48
N ALA A 103 -17.18 3.67 5.89
CA ALA A 103 -16.01 3.82 6.74
C ALA A 103 -16.13 3.22 8.15
N ARG A 104 -17.33 2.77 8.58
CA ARG A 104 -17.49 1.98 9.82
C ARG A 104 -17.26 0.48 9.61
N ARG A 105 -17.13 0.02 8.37
CA ARG A 105 -16.81 -1.37 8.05
C ARG A 105 -15.30 -1.62 8.12
N TYR A 106 -14.83 -1.99 9.31
CA TYR A 106 -13.43 -2.31 9.55
C TYR A 106 -12.98 -3.65 8.93
N ARG A 107 -13.94 -4.52 8.58
CA ARG A 107 -13.71 -5.83 7.94
C ARG A 107 -13.49 -5.66 6.44
N ARG A 108 -12.26 -5.28 6.07
CA ARG A 108 -11.83 -5.00 4.70
C ARG A 108 -10.36 -5.37 4.46
N TYR A 109 -9.98 -5.45 3.19
CA TYR A 109 -8.62 -5.78 2.75
C TYR A 109 -7.71 -4.55 2.78
N SER A 110 -8.18 -3.45 2.20
CA SER A 110 -7.45 -2.21 1.98
C SER A 110 -7.46 -1.31 3.22
N PHE A 111 -6.35 -0.60 3.40
CA PHE A 111 -6.16 0.31 4.53
C PHE A 111 -6.73 1.68 4.18
N ASP A 112 -8.03 1.82 4.29
CA ASP A 112 -8.68 3.12 4.09
C ASP A 112 -8.88 3.88 5.40
N ILE A 113 -9.20 5.16 5.24
CA ILE A 113 -9.74 5.98 6.32
C ILE A 113 -11.00 5.32 6.89
N ALA A 114 -11.07 5.31 8.22
CA ALA A 114 -12.12 4.70 9.00
C ALA A 114 -12.84 5.77 9.82
N ALA A 115 -14.13 5.54 10.07
CA ALA A 115 -14.91 6.37 10.97
C ALA A 115 -15.00 5.72 12.35
N THR A 116 -14.56 6.44 13.37
CA THR A 116 -14.85 6.15 14.79
C THR A 116 -15.73 7.24 15.37
N ASP A 117 -16.20 7.09 16.61
CA ASP A 117 -16.99 8.13 17.28
C ASP A 117 -16.21 9.45 17.45
N ALA A 118 -14.88 9.37 17.59
CA ALA A 118 -14.01 10.55 17.74
C ALA A 118 -13.45 11.07 16.41
N LEU A 119 -13.31 10.20 15.40
CA LEU A 119 -12.69 10.52 14.11
C LEU A 119 -13.63 10.07 12.97
N PRO A 120 -14.69 10.83 12.68
CA PRO A 120 -15.83 10.35 11.90
C PRO A 120 -15.68 10.60 10.39
N TYR A 121 -14.53 10.28 9.80
CA TYR A 121 -14.26 10.62 8.39
C TYR A 121 -14.41 9.42 7.45
N ARG A 122 -14.75 9.70 6.19
CA ARG A 122 -14.72 8.74 5.07
C ARG A 122 -14.19 9.38 3.80
N GLU A 123 -13.59 8.58 2.93
CA GLU A 123 -13.06 9.07 1.66
C GLU A 123 -14.14 9.27 0.62
N ARG A 124 -13.98 10.33 -0.18
CA ARG A 124 -14.86 10.66 -1.30
C ARG A 124 -14.09 11.28 -2.45
N ASP A 125 -14.43 10.85 -3.65
CA ASP A 125 -14.06 11.49 -4.91
C ASP A 125 -12.56 11.85 -4.97
N ARG A 126 -11.73 10.81 -5.01
CA ARG A 126 -10.27 10.88 -5.13
C ARG A 126 -9.87 10.82 -6.60
N VAL A 127 -8.93 11.68 -7.01
CA VAL A 127 -8.29 11.64 -8.32
C VAL A 127 -6.80 11.36 -8.13
N HIS A 128 -6.30 10.35 -8.82
CA HIS A 128 -4.90 9.93 -8.78
C HIS A 128 -4.27 10.11 -10.16
N ALA A 129 -3.04 10.60 -10.18
CA ALA A 129 -2.19 10.60 -11.36
C ALA A 129 -0.85 9.95 -11.00
N ARG A 130 -0.36 9.08 -11.87
CA ARG A 130 0.95 8.43 -11.72
C ARG A 130 1.67 8.37 -13.06
N ILE A 131 2.95 8.67 -13.03
CA ILE A 131 3.88 8.47 -14.14
C ILE A 131 5.06 7.64 -13.66
N GLU A 132 5.52 6.72 -14.50
CA GLU A 132 6.74 5.97 -14.26
C GLU A 132 7.49 5.73 -15.57
N HIS A 133 8.78 6.02 -15.56
CA HIS A 133 9.67 5.76 -16.67
C HIS A 133 10.59 4.59 -16.33
N ARG A 134 10.69 3.65 -17.27
CA ARG A 134 11.63 2.54 -17.21
C ARG A 134 12.84 2.82 -18.08
N GLY A 135 14.03 2.58 -17.54
CA GLY A 135 15.26 2.57 -18.30
C GLY A 135 16.17 1.44 -17.85
N GLY A 136 17.32 1.32 -18.51
CA GLY A 136 18.27 0.26 -18.22
C GLY A 136 19.02 -0.22 -19.46
N ASP A 137 19.97 -1.10 -19.22
CA ASP A 137 20.80 -1.78 -20.20
C ASP A 137 20.94 -3.28 -19.82
N THR A 138 21.89 -3.98 -20.43
CA THR A 138 22.11 -5.40 -20.15
C THR A 138 22.59 -5.60 -18.72
N GLY A 139 21.70 -6.11 -17.85
CA GLY A 139 22.00 -6.44 -16.45
C GLY A 139 21.66 -5.34 -15.45
N SER A 140 21.13 -4.19 -15.89
CA SER A 140 20.66 -3.10 -15.03
C SER A 140 19.31 -2.58 -15.51
N GLN A 141 18.31 -2.56 -14.65
CA GLN A 141 17.01 -1.95 -14.91
C GLN A 141 16.66 -0.97 -13.82
N TRP A 142 16.04 0.14 -14.18
CA TRP A 142 15.55 1.11 -13.22
C TRP A 142 14.17 1.62 -13.58
N LEU A 143 13.43 1.97 -12.54
CA LEU A 143 12.14 2.66 -12.59
C LEU A 143 12.30 3.97 -11.84
N LEU A 144 11.83 5.06 -12.43
CA LEU A 144 11.71 6.36 -11.77
C LEU A 144 10.28 6.85 -11.98
N GLY A 145 9.62 7.27 -10.91
CA GLY A 145 8.24 7.71 -11.02
C GLY A 145 7.82 8.72 -9.98
N ALA A 146 6.65 9.27 -10.22
CA ALA A 146 5.97 10.19 -9.34
C ALA A 146 4.46 9.94 -9.38
N SER A 147 3.80 10.25 -8.28
CA SER A 147 2.35 10.15 -8.16
C SER A 147 1.78 11.29 -7.33
N GLY A 148 0.51 11.60 -7.57
CA GLY A 148 -0.24 12.58 -6.83
C GLY A 148 -1.69 12.15 -6.65
N LEU A 149 -2.25 12.52 -5.51
CA LEU A 149 -3.64 12.34 -5.13
C LEU A 149 -4.22 13.70 -4.73
N VAL A 150 -5.44 13.98 -5.18
CA VAL A 150 -6.31 15.02 -4.62
C VAL A 150 -7.70 14.44 -4.41
N GLY A 151 -8.32 14.70 -3.27
CA GLY A 151 -9.65 14.19 -2.99
C GLY A 151 -10.34 14.89 -1.83
N ARG A 152 -11.46 14.32 -1.40
CA ARG A 152 -12.22 14.81 -0.26
C ARG A 152 -12.31 13.75 0.84
N LEU A 153 -12.41 14.25 2.06
CA LEU A 153 -12.88 13.49 3.21
C LEU A 153 -14.23 14.06 3.61
N GLN A 154 -15.18 13.22 4.01
CA GLN A 154 -16.48 13.64 4.47
C GLN A 154 -16.65 13.21 5.93
N ASP A 155 -17.04 14.15 6.79
CA ASP A 155 -17.56 13.82 8.11
C ASP A 155 -18.92 13.11 7.94
N ILE A 156 -19.04 11.90 8.50
CA ILE A 156 -20.23 11.07 8.29
C ILE A 156 -21.47 11.55 9.05
N HIS A 157 -21.31 12.41 10.06
CA HIS A 157 -22.40 13.01 10.82
C HIS A 157 -22.81 14.36 10.22
N SER A 158 -21.87 15.29 10.10
CA SER A 158 -22.14 16.65 9.64
C SER A 158 -22.26 16.77 8.12
N ARG A 159 -21.76 15.76 7.38
CA ARG A 159 -21.65 15.75 5.91
C ARG A 159 -20.69 16.80 5.35
N GLN A 160 -19.99 17.53 6.22
CA GLN A 160 -18.98 18.50 5.82
C GLN A 160 -17.83 17.81 5.09
N HIS A 161 -17.31 18.49 4.06
CA HIS A 161 -16.16 18.02 3.31
C HIS A 161 -14.87 18.73 3.74
N HIS A 162 -13.83 17.93 3.90
CA HIS A 162 -12.44 18.31 4.09
C HIS A 162 -11.63 17.87 2.88
N ARG A 163 -10.44 18.44 2.71
CA ARG A 163 -9.58 18.12 1.56
C ARG A 163 -8.51 17.12 1.97
N GLN A 164 -8.09 16.31 1.01
CA GLN A 164 -6.93 15.45 1.17
C GLN A 164 -6.04 15.53 -0.06
N TYR A 165 -4.74 15.44 0.19
CA TYR A 165 -3.72 15.46 -0.85
C TYR A 165 -2.61 14.50 -0.47
N ALA A 166 -2.05 13.83 -1.47
CA ALA A 166 -0.78 13.13 -1.30
C ALA A 166 0.09 13.28 -2.55
N ALA A 167 1.39 13.17 -2.37
CA ALA A 167 2.35 13.13 -3.46
C ALA A 167 3.47 12.16 -3.09
N ALA A 168 4.01 11.45 -4.08
CA ALA A 168 5.18 10.61 -3.89
C ALA A 168 6.12 10.68 -5.07
N VAL A 169 7.40 10.49 -4.78
CA VAL A 169 8.44 10.15 -5.77
C VAL A 169 9.04 8.81 -5.38
N HIS A 170 9.36 7.99 -6.38
CA HIS A 170 9.87 6.66 -6.14
C HIS A 170 10.91 6.26 -7.19
N ALA A 171 11.79 5.36 -6.77
CA ALA A 171 12.80 4.75 -7.60
C ALA A 171 12.92 3.26 -7.26
N GLN A 172 13.12 2.43 -8.27
CA GLN A 172 13.58 1.06 -8.11
C GLN A 172 14.78 0.86 -9.02
N TRP A 173 15.82 0.21 -8.52
CA TRP A 173 16.97 -0.18 -9.31
C TRP A 173 17.25 -1.66 -9.08
N GLN A 174 17.36 -2.41 -10.16
CA GLN A 174 17.73 -3.80 -10.16
C GLN A 174 19.04 -3.97 -10.95
N HIS A 175 20.05 -4.55 -10.33
CA HIS A 175 21.33 -4.82 -10.97
C HIS A 175 21.86 -6.20 -10.59
N GLY A 176 21.82 -7.11 -11.55
CA GLY A 176 22.02 -8.53 -11.29
C GLY A 176 21.08 -9.02 -10.16
N PRO A 177 21.61 -9.65 -9.08
CA PRO A 177 20.79 -10.16 -7.98
C PRO A 177 20.29 -9.07 -7.02
N TRP A 178 20.77 -7.84 -7.14
CA TRP A 178 20.40 -6.76 -6.23
C TRP A 178 19.13 -6.05 -6.67
N THR A 179 18.25 -5.75 -5.72
CA THR A 179 17.12 -4.83 -5.91
C THR A 179 17.10 -3.80 -4.79
N THR A 180 17.11 -2.51 -5.16
CA THR A 180 16.99 -1.38 -4.25
C THR A 180 15.71 -0.62 -4.57
N GLN A 181 14.92 -0.25 -3.55
CA GLN A 181 13.75 0.61 -3.72
C GLN A 181 13.85 1.80 -2.77
N LEU A 182 13.56 2.99 -3.28
CA LEU A 182 13.47 4.22 -2.51
C LEU A 182 12.15 4.90 -2.82
N GLN A 183 11.44 5.36 -1.80
CA GLN A 183 10.22 6.15 -1.97
C GLN A 183 10.15 7.23 -0.91
N TRP A 184 9.67 8.40 -1.30
CA TRP A 184 9.25 9.43 -0.36
C TRP A 184 7.82 9.81 -0.72
N ALA A 185 6.88 9.47 0.16
CA ALA A 185 5.51 9.97 0.07
C ALA A 185 5.26 11.06 1.11
N ARG A 186 4.32 11.96 0.82
CA ARG A 186 3.75 12.90 1.77
C ARG A 186 2.25 12.88 1.59
N TYR A 187 1.51 12.79 2.69
CA TYR A 187 0.06 12.91 2.68
C TYR A 187 -0.39 13.96 3.67
N ARG A 188 -1.53 14.59 3.40
CA ARG A 188 -2.15 15.61 4.24
C ARG A 188 -3.67 15.47 4.17
N HIS A 189 -4.28 15.31 5.33
CA HIS A 189 -5.71 15.33 5.54
C HIS A 189 -6.08 16.64 6.26
N ASP A 190 -6.79 17.57 5.60
CA ASP A 190 -7.21 18.86 6.15
C ASP A 190 -8.43 18.74 7.09
N VAL A 191 -8.36 17.82 8.05
CA VAL A 191 -9.40 17.57 9.06
C VAL A 191 -9.18 18.41 10.32
N PRO A 192 -10.24 18.74 11.09
CA PRO A 192 -10.10 19.26 12.44
C PRO A 192 -9.28 18.29 13.31
N GLY A 193 -8.14 18.76 13.82
CA GLY A 193 -7.25 17.98 14.68
C GLY A 193 -5.98 17.52 13.98
N GLN A 194 -5.24 16.64 14.64
CA GLN A 194 -3.92 16.16 14.20
C GLN A 194 -3.91 14.68 13.82
N ARG A 195 -5.06 14.01 13.93
CA ARG A 195 -5.18 12.56 13.81
C ARG A 195 -6.37 12.18 12.94
N ILE A 196 -6.28 11.02 12.32
CA ILE A 196 -7.36 10.36 11.62
C ILE A 196 -7.30 8.86 11.91
N ALA A 197 -8.42 8.16 11.76
CA ALA A 197 -8.43 6.70 11.91
C ALA A 197 -8.28 6.04 10.54
N LEU A 198 -7.48 4.98 10.48
CA LEU A 198 -7.50 4.02 9.38
C LEU A 198 -7.95 2.66 9.90
N SER A 199 -8.37 1.80 9.00
CA SER A 199 -8.65 0.41 9.35
C SER A 199 -8.49 -0.51 8.16
N ALA A 200 -7.94 -1.68 8.42
CA ALA A 200 -8.16 -2.91 7.67
C ALA A 200 -8.11 -4.07 8.67
N PHE A 201 -8.54 -5.27 8.28
CA PHE A 201 -8.46 -6.46 9.13
C PHE A 201 -9.13 -6.28 10.51
N GLN A 202 -10.34 -5.71 10.51
CA GLN A 202 -11.30 -5.65 11.62
C GLN A 202 -11.05 -4.61 12.73
N ALA A 203 -9.87 -4.00 12.82
CA ALA A 203 -9.54 -3.06 13.89
C ALA A 203 -9.15 -1.67 13.34
N PRO A 204 -9.77 -0.58 13.83
CA PRO A 204 -9.32 0.76 13.52
C PRO A 204 -8.14 1.15 14.42
N PHE A 205 -7.28 2.05 13.93
CA PHE A 205 -6.17 2.63 14.67
C PHE A 205 -5.94 4.06 14.23
N GLU A 206 -5.32 4.85 15.11
CA GLU A 206 -5.04 6.26 14.83
C GLU A 206 -3.74 6.43 14.07
N VAL A 207 -3.74 7.38 13.14
CA VAL A 207 -2.54 7.87 12.46
C VAL A 207 -2.48 9.39 12.50
N ALA A 208 -1.28 9.95 12.33
CA ALA A 208 -1.12 11.39 12.13
C ALA A 208 -1.87 11.84 10.87
N ALA A 209 -2.54 13.00 10.89
CA ALA A 209 -3.27 13.51 9.74
C ALA A 209 -2.35 14.05 8.61
N HIS A 210 -1.06 14.27 8.91
CA HIS A 210 -0.10 14.82 7.96
C HIS A 210 1.31 14.31 8.28
N ALA A 211 1.93 13.59 7.35
CA ALA A 211 3.29 13.09 7.54
C ALA A 211 4.06 12.93 6.23
N ASP A 212 5.40 12.95 6.35
CA ASP A 212 6.31 12.35 5.38
C ASP A 212 6.48 10.85 5.67
N VAL A 213 6.59 10.05 4.61
CA VAL A 213 6.76 8.60 4.65
C VAL A 213 7.94 8.20 3.76
N PRO A 214 9.19 8.35 4.26
CA PRO A 214 10.35 7.82 3.55
C PRO A 214 10.45 6.30 3.73
N THR A 215 10.77 5.62 2.64
CA THR A 215 10.93 4.16 2.54
C THR A 215 12.25 3.85 1.81
N ALA A 216 13.02 2.92 2.34
CA ALA A 216 14.26 2.44 1.74
C ALA A 216 14.40 0.93 1.93
N ASN A 217 14.58 0.22 0.83
CA ASN A 217 14.63 -1.23 0.80
C ASN A 217 15.85 -1.71 0.01
N LEU A 218 16.42 -2.82 0.47
CA LEU A 218 17.47 -3.55 -0.22
C LEU A 218 17.15 -5.04 -0.19
N ALA A 219 17.30 -5.71 -1.32
CA ALA A 219 17.14 -7.15 -1.46
C ALA A 219 18.25 -7.75 -2.31
N TYR A 220 18.57 -9.01 -2.01
CA TYR A 220 19.50 -9.85 -2.75
C TYR A 220 18.85 -11.19 -3.06
N ASP A 221 18.81 -11.54 -4.34
CA ASP A 221 18.36 -12.84 -4.82
C ASP A 221 19.55 -13.81 -4.93
N PHE A 222 19.56 -14.84 -4.09
CA PHE A 222 20.56 -15.90 -4.11
C PHE A 222 20.29 -16.95 -5.19
N GLY A 223 19.16 -16.86 -5.90
CA GLY A 223 18.70 -17.87 -6.83
C GLY A 223 18.38 -19.18 -6.14
N ALA A 224 18.62 -20.29 -6.84
CA ALA A 224 18.41 -21.62 -6.31
C ALA A 224 19.45 -21.98 -5.25
N VAL A 225 19.00 -22.38 -4.05
CA VAL A 225 19.86 -22.78 -2.93
C VAL A 225 19.39 -24.12 -2.39
N GLY A 226 20.17 -25.18 -2.65
CA GLY A 226 19.87 -26.54 -2.21
C GLY A 226 18.57 -27.08 -2.81
N ARG A 227 17.51 -27.20 -2.00
CA ARG A 227 16.16 -27.67 -2.43
C ARG A 227 15.17 -26.52 -2.69
N LEU A 228 15.61 -25.28 -2.54
CA LEU A 228 14.83 -24.08 -2.83
C LEU A 228 15.08 -23.68 -4.28
N GLU A 229 14.02 -23.31 -4.98
CA GLU A 229 14.09 -22.82 -6.35
C GLU A 229 14.52 -21.35 -6.38
N GLN A 230 14.16 -20.59 -5.33
CA GLN A 230 14.59 -19.22 -5.12
C GLN A 230 14.69 -18.90 -3.63
N LEU A 231 15.71 -18.13 -3.25
CA LEU A 231 15.88 -17.53 -1.94
C LEU A 231 16.23 -16.05 -2.12
N THR A 232 15.38 -15.15 -1.64
CA THR A 232 15.65 -13.71 -1.65
C THR A 232 15.65 -13.21 -0.23
N CYS A 233 16.71 -12.54 0.20
CA CYS A 233 16.76 -11.89 1.51
C CYS A 233 16.76 -10.38 1.37
N TYR A 234 16.16 -9.70 2.34
CA TYR A 234 15.88 -8.27 2.27
C TYR A 234 15.92 -7.58 3.62
N ASN A 235 16.08 -6.26 3.56
CA ASN A 235 15.78 -5.33 4.63
C ASN A 235 14.86 -4.23 4.09
N ASN A 236 13.73 -4.00 4.76
CA ASN A 236 12.75 -2.97 4.40
C ASN A 236 12.60 -1.99 5.55
N LEU A 237 13.02 -0.75 5.34
CA LEU A 237 12.94 0.32 6.32
C LEU A 237 11.94 1.36 5.87
N SER A 238 11.06 1.77 6.76
CA SER A 238 10.16 2.89 6.53
C SER A 238 9.94 3.69 7.81
N MET A 239 9.59 4.95 7.64
CA MET A 239 9.29 5.85 8.75
C MET A 239 8.01 6.62 8.44
N THR A 240 7.26 6.98 9.48
CA THR A 240 6.19 7.97 9.38
C THR A 240 6.57 9.16 10.23
N ARG A 241 6.68 10.32 9.59
CA ARG A 241 7.22 11.57 10.16
C ARG A 241 6.14 12.64 10.15
N PRO A 242 5.37 12.80 11.25
CA PRO A 242 4.46 13.92 11.37
C PRO A 242 5.16 15.25 11.08
N LEU A 243 4.52 16.13 10.31
CA LEU A 243 5.14 17.42 9.97
C LEU A 243 4.97 18.44 11.09
N GLY A 244 6.09 19.02 11.50
CA GLY A 244 6.16 19.98 12.60
C GLY A 244 6.07 19.32 13.97
N SER A 245 6.42 20.07 15.00
CA SER A 245 6.21 19.63 16.39
C SER A 245 4.77 19.92 16.78
N GLN A 246 3.93 18.89 16.76
CA GLN A 246 2.52 18.97 17.18
C GLN A 246 2.32 18.12 18.43
N PRO A 247 1.59 18.62 19.45
CA PRO A 247 1.25 17.84 20.62
C PRO A 247 0.53 16.54 20.24
N GLY A 248 0.90 15.44 20.89
CA GLY A 248 0.26 14.15 20.66
C GLY A 248 0.69 13.44 19.37
N LEU A 249 1.74 13.90 18.68
CA LEU A 249 2.34 13.20 17.53
C LEU A 249 3.81 12.86 17.79
N ARG A 250 4.25 11.71 17.27
CA ARG A 250 5.63 11.21 17.40
C ARG A 250 5.98 10.35 16.20
N ASN A 251 7.22 10.41 15.76
CA ASN A 251 7.70 9.59 14.64
C ASN A 251 7.49 8.09 14.88
N SER A 252 7.17 7.36 13.81
CA SER A 252 7.08 5.90 13.81
C SER A 252 8.15 5.32 12.90
N TRP A 253 8.70 4.19 13.30
CA TRP A 253 9.68 3.43 12.53
C TRP A 253 9.22 1.98 12.37
N GLN A 254 9.42 1.42 11.18
CA GLN A 254 9.30 0.00 10.93
C GLN A 254 10.49 -0.48 10.12
N ASN A 255 11.11 -1.55 10.61
CA ASN A 255 12.17 -2.27 9.95
C ASN A 255 11.79 -3.75 9.85
N VAL A 256 11.82 -4.31 8.64
CA VAL A 256 11.57 -5.74 8.41
C VAL A 256 12.80 -6.34 7.76
N THR A 257 13.47 -7.24 8.47
CA THR A 257 14.57 -8.04 7.93
C THR A 257 14.09 -9.47 7.76
N GLY A 258 14.25 -10.05 6.60
CA GLY A 258 13.74 -11.39 6.35
C GLY A 258 14.23 -11.99 5.05
N CYS A 259 13.68 -13.17 4.74
CA CYS A 259 13.85 -13.80 3.45
C CYS A 259 12.53 -14.41 2.96
N SER A 260 12.31 -14.37 1.66
CA SER A 260 11.32 -15.17 0.95
C SER A 260 11.96 -16.42 0.37
N LEU A 261 11.24 -17.54 0.44
CA LEU A 261 11.67 -18.86 0.02
C LEU A 261 10.62 -19.44 -0.92
N HIS A 262 11.04 -19.89 -2.10
CA HIS A 262 10.16 -20.50 -3.09
C HIS A 262 10.53 -21.96 -3.33
N LYS A 263 9.50 -22.82 -3.36
CA LYS A 263 9.63 -24.23 -3.72
C LYS A 263 8.31 -24.79 -4.26
N GLY A 264 8.22 -24.95 -5.59
CA GLY A 264 7.00 -25.40 -6.25
C GLY A 264 5.84 -24.44 -5.94
N PRO A 265 4.67 -24.95 -5.49
CA PRO A 265 3.53 -24.09 -5.15
C PRO A 265 3.72 -23.31 -3.85
N MET A 266 4.74 -23.63 -3.04
CA MET A 266 4.95 -23.04 -1.73
C MET A 266 5.80 -21.77 -1.81
N VAL A 267 5.29 -20.70 -1.20
CA VAL A 267 6.03 -19.46 -0.95
C VAL A 267 6.01 -19.20 0.55
N THR A 268 7.17 -19.04 1.15
CA THR A 268 7.31 -18.79 2.58
C THR A 268 8.05 -17.49 2.81
N TYR A 269 7.54 -16.64 3.70
CA TYR A 269 8.25 -15.48 4.23
C TYR A 269 8.67 -15.75 5.67
N VAL A 270 9.93 -15.48 5.99
CA VAL A 270 10.45 -15.50 7.35
C VAL A 270 10.93 -14.08 7.67
N ASP A 271 10.14 -13.36 8.46
CA ASP A 271 10.32 -11.94 8.74
C ASP A 271 10.56 -11.69 10.22
N TRP A 272 11.62 -10.95 10.51
CA TRP A 272 11.79 -10.24 11.78
C TRP A 272 11.34 -8.79 11.61
N ILE A 273 10.12 -8.49 12.07
CA ILE A 273 9.59 -7.13 12.10
C ILE A 273 9.94 -6.49 13.42
N ALA A 274 10.55 -5.31 13.38
CA ALA A 274 10.81 -4.45 14.51
C ALA A 274 10.28 -3.04 14.25
N GLY A 275 9.70 -2.41 15.26
CA GLY A 275 9.23 -1.03 15.12
C GLY A 275 9.29 -0.25 16.41
N ASN A 276 9.36 1.07 16.26
CA ASN A 276 9.29 2.04 17.33
C ASN A 276 8.08 2.93 17.07
N ASN A 277 7.19 3.04 18.06
CA ASN A 277 5.94 3.78 17.91
C ASN A 277 5.11 3.35 16.69
N MET A 278 5.09 2.05 16.35
CA MET A 278 4.45 1.52 15.15
C MET A 278 3.35 0.56 15.54
N TRP A 279 2.11 0.80 15.07
CA TRP A 279 0.94 -0.04 15.39
C TRP A 279 1.20 -1.54 15.20
N PHE A 280 1.78 -1.92 14.05
CA PHE A 280 2.14 -3.30 13.74
C PHE A 280 3.46 -3.77 14.37
N ALA A 281 3.96 -3.05 15.36
CA ALA A 281 5.01 -3.46 16.27
C ALA A 281 4.73 -2.89 17.67
N GLY A 282 3.49 -2.98 18.15
CA GLY A 282 3.13 -2.72 19.55
C GLY A 282 3.05 -1.24 19.96
N GLY A 283 3.08 -0.30 19.01
CA GLY A 283 2.83 1.12 19.26
C GLY A 283 1.33 1.47 19.34
N PRO A 284 1.00 2.66 19.87
CA PRO A 284 -0.40 3.11 20.03
C PRO A 284 -1.08 3.53 18.72
N GLY A 285 -0.33 3.65 17.62
CA GLY A 285 -0.80 4.07 16.30
C GLY A 285 0.37 4.25 15.35
N ILE A 286 0.18 5.04 14.29
CA ILE A 286 1.27 5.44 13.36
C ILE A 286 1.39 6.96 13.32
N GLY A 287 2.49 7.50 13.83
CA GLY A 287 2.67 8.95 13.99
C GLY A 287 2.08 9.49 15.31
N ILE A 288 1.66 8.62 16.22
CA ILE A 288 0.87 8.97 17.42
C ILE A 288 1.73 9.03 18.68
N ASP A 289 1.43 9.99 19.56
CA ASP A 289 1.95 10.05 20.92
C ASP A 289 0.79 10.10 21.91
N ASP A 290 0.60 9.03 22.69
CA ASP A 290 -0.40 8.95 23.76
C ASP A 290 0.20 9.21 25.16
N GLY A 291 1.46 9.67 25.22
CA GLY A 291 2.22 9.86 26.45
C GLY A 291 2.93 8.61 26.96
N SER A 292 2.72 7.43 26.36
CA SER A 292 3.44 6.22 26.73
C SER A 292 4.91 6.27 26.27
N PRO A 293 5.83 5.57 26.96
CA PRO A 293 7.22 5.49 26.53
C PRO A 293 7.34 4.78 25.16
N SER A 294 7.95 5.43 24.17
CA SER A 294 8.25 4.76 22.89
C SER A 294 9.45 3.83 23.04
N ARG A 295 9.23 2.54 22.81
CA ARG A 295 10.30 1.52 22.79
C ARG A 295 10.24 0.73 21.49
N TRP A 296 11.38 0.11 21.14
CA TRP A 296 11.40 -0.85 20.05
C TRP A 296 10.76 -2.15 20.53
N HIS A 297 9.80 -2.65 19.76
CA HIS A 297 9.27 -4.00 19.92
C HIS A 297 9.51 -4.77 18.63
N SER A 298 9.58 -6.09 18.74
CA SER A 298 9.82 -6.95 17.59
C SER A 298 9.09 -8.27 17.73
N ARG A 299 8.85 -8.93 16.59
CA ARG A 299 8.27 -10.26 16.51
C ARG A 299 8.82 -11.00 15.30
N LEU A 300 8.97 -12.30 15.45
CA LEU A 300 9.22 -13.22 14.35
C LEU A 300 7.88 -13.60 13.71
N ASN A 301 7.81 -13.55 12.39
CA ASN A 301 6.68 -14.01 11.61
C ASN A 301 7.14 -15.02 10.57
N VAL A 302 6.41 -16.12 10.47
CA VAL A 302 6.57 -17.10 9.40
C VAL A 302 5.24 -17.21 8.68
N ASN A 303 5.17 -16.68 7.46
CA ASN A 303 4.00 -16.81 6.61
C ASN A 303 4.25 -17.86 5.54
N ILE A 304 3.33 -18.81 5.38
CA ILE A 304 3.42 -19.87 4.37
C ILE A 304 2.17 -19.80 3.49
N GLY A 305 2.37 -19.61 2.19
CA GLY A 305 1.33 -19.61 1.17
C GLY A 305 1.53 -20.76 0.19
N PHE A 306 0.40 -21.30 -0.29
CA PHE A 306 0.38 -22.26 -1.39
C PHE A 306 -0.44 -21.66 -2.54
N TYR A 307 0.15 -21.61 -3.73
CA TYR A 307 -0.46 -21.02 -4.93
C TYR A 307 -0.59 -22.07 -6.02
N PHE A 308 -1.78 -22.14 -6.65
CA PHE A 308 -2.17 -23.11 -7.67
C PHE A 308 -2.76 -22.40 -8.88
#